data_AF-A0A349E3L3-F1
#
_entry.id   AF-A0A349E3L3-F1
#
_cell.length_a   1.000
_cell.length_b   1.000
_cell.length_c   1.000
_cell.angle_alpha   90.00
_cell.angle_beta   90.00
_cell.angle_gamma   90.00
#
_symmetry.space_group_name_H-M   'P 1'
#
loop_
_entity.id
_entity.type
_entity.pdbx_description
1 polymer ?
#
loop_
_entity_poly.entity_id
_entity_poly.type
_entity_poly.pdbx_seq_one_letter_code
_entity_poly.pdbx_strand_id
1 'polypeptide(L)'
;MRFTTLSCVAIMLFFITSCQFNQNLDEVNPAVVQTKGTALPSTIQHPTNSIFASGLNSPTGIFRYQRGNVDGFFVVETGTGNNDGRVIFIRQDGTKFPVITDFPSRVRPDGNIEGATHMGSPFGVHLWIANGVSGLIYRYDLIGFNPENGPVKASEIFSDDIRAFVLKSGLVNDASESNIYNLTFDFRFNAYIVDSGANAIIKRSLHGELSVFAKLPSVPNPSGGDDLEPVPTGIVYDGRYWYVSTFLGGQVIQLDYRGKIVNTQSGYTGLVDLARRPNGKLLGVQFGELGQFGPLPNTGALVGETTQGPQTFASGLNFPSGATPFGSNQAMVTSLRDGTITRIDLQ
;
A
#
# COMPACT_ATOMS: atom_id res chain seq x y z
N MET A 1 -6.16 -40.74 -26.99
CA MET A 1 -5.71 -39.37 -26.68
C MET A 1 -6.80 -38.72 -25.84
N ARG A 2 -6.56 -38.55 -24.53
CA ARG A 2 -7.51 -37.88 -23.63
C ARG A 2 -7.10 -36.41 -23.56
N PHE A 3 -7.97 -35.53 -24.05
CA PHE A 3 -7.85 -34.09 -23.81
C PHE A 3 -8.20 -33.84 -22.34
N THR A 4 -7.19 -33.49 -21.54
CA THR A 4 -7.38 -32.89 -20.23
C THR A 4 -7.96 -31.49 -20.43
N THR A 5 -9.16 -31.31 -19.89
CA THR A 5 -9.85 -30.04 -19.70
C THR A 5 -8.93 -29.05 -18.99
N LEU A 6 -8.71 -27.90 -19.63
CA LEU A 6 -7.94 -26.77 -19.13
C LEU A 6 -8.69 -26.17 -17.94
N SER A 7 -8.10 -26.26 -16.74
CA SER A 7 -8.63 -25.64 -15.52
C SER A 7 -8.65 -24.12 -15.67
N CYS A 8 -9.86 -23.55 -15.69
CA CYS A 8 -10.16 -22.12 -15.68
C CYS A 8 -10.43 -21.64 -14.24
N VAL A 9 -9.52 -21.95 -13.31
CA VAL A 9 -9.68 -21.62 -11.88
C VAL A 9 -8.45 -20.84 -11.43
N ALA A 10 -8.71 -19.75 -10.69
CA ALA A 10 -7.77 -18.86 -10.00
C ALA A 10 -7.41 -17.51 -10.68
N ILE A 11 -8.40 -16.75 -11.13
CA ILE A 11 -8.45 -15.29 -10.84
C ILE A 11 -9.88 -14.97 -10.37
N MET A 12 -10.24 -15.44 -9.16
CA MET A 12 -11.31 -14.80 -8.40
C MET A 12 -10.71 -13.64 -7.60
N LEU A 13 -10.42 -12.52 -8.27
CA LEU A 13 -10.19 -11.25 -7.59
C LEU A 13 -11.48 -10.42 -7.67
N PHE A 14 -12.16 -10.36 -6.52
CA PHE A 14 -13.26 -9.46 -6.16
C PHE A 14 -14.51 -9.54 -7.04
N PHE A 15 -15.53 -10.30 -6.61
CA PHE A 15 -16.89 -10.17 -7.11
C PHE A 15 -17.67 -9.20 -6.21
N ILE A 16 -18.03 -8.04 -6.75
CA ILE A 16 -19.14 -7.23 -6.23
C ILE A 16 -20.25 -7.30 -7.29
N THR A 17 -21.36 -7.95 -6.97
CA THR A 17 -22.61 -7.73 -7.68
C THR A 17 -23.12 -6.34 -7.30
N SER A 18 -23.09 -5.44 -8.27
CA SER A 18 -23.62 -4.08 -8.17
C SER A 18 -25.15 -4.11 -8.11
N CYS A 19 -25.70 -4.22 -6.90
CA CYS A 19 -27.05 -3.74 -6.61
C CYS A 19 -26.95 -2.47 -5.77
N GLN A 20 -27.17 -1.33 -6.43
CA GLN A 20 -27.62 -0.04 -5.88
C GLN A 20 -27.12 0.34 -4.48
N PHE A 21 -25.97 1.01 -4.42
CA PHE A 21 -25.66 1.92 -3.31
C PHE A 21 -25.77 3.34 -3.83
N ASN A 22 -27.00 3.84 -3.92
CA ASN A 22 -27.27 5.24 -4.18
C ASN A 22 -28.36 5.73 -3.22
N GLN A 23 -27.99 6.75 -2.45
CA GLN A 23 -28.83 7.63 -1.63
C GLN A 23 -29.40 7.05 -0.32
N ASN A 24 -28.74 7.40 0.80
CA ASN A 24 -29.33 8.08 1.97
C ASN A 24 -28.26 8.18 3.08
N LEU A 25 -27.56 9.32 3.12
CA LEU A 25 -26.88 9.76 4.34
C LEU A 25 -27.92 10.54 5.14
N ASP A 26 -28.75 9.83 5.89
CA ASP A 26 -29.59 10.46 6.91
C ASP A 26 -28.73 10.80 8.14
N GLU A 27 -28.84 12.05 8.59
CA GLU A 27 -28.28 12.56 9.84
C GLU A 27 -28.63 11.64 11.02
N VAL A 28 -27.62 11.07 11.67
CA VAL A 28 -27.81 10.38 12.95
C VAL A 28 -27.87 11.44 14.07
N ASN A 29 -29.09 11.65 14.57
CA ASN A 29 -29.38 12.42 15.77
C ASN A 29 -28.91 11.65 17.03
N PRO A 30 -27.98 12.18 17.86
CA PRO A 30 -27.50 11.47 19.03
C PRO A 30 -28.40 11.77 20.24
N ALA A 31 -29.42 10.96 20.44
CA ALA A 31 -30.23 11.03 21.67
C ALA A 31 -30.55 9.63 22.23
N VAL A 32 -29.91 9.36 23.38
CA VAL A 32 -30.40 8.54 24.51
C VAL A 32 -30.49 7.02 24.32
N VAL A 33 -29.47 6.31 24.82
CA VAL A 33 -29.67 5.06 25.55
C VAL A 33 -28.75 5.07 26.77
N GLN A 34 -29.33 5.25 27.96
CA GLN A 34 -28.67 4.89 29.22
C GLN A 34 -29.10 3.46 29.59
N THR A 35 -28.15 2.55 29.69
CA THR A 35 -28.31 1.32 30.46
C THR A 35 -27.15 1.16 31.44
N LYS A 36 -27.55 0.85 32.67
CA LYS A 36 -26.75 0.73 33.88
C LYS A 36 -26.13 -0.68 33.88
N GLY A 37 -24.81 -0.79 33.71
CA GLY A 37 -24.09 -2.06 33.69
C GLY A 37 -22.68 -1.91 34.26
N THR A 38 -22.30 -2.86 35.10
CA THR A 38 -21.09 -2.95 35.94
C THR A 38 -19.77 -2.62 35.23
N ALA A 39 -18.91 -1.85 35.90
CA ALA A 39 -17.62 -1.38 35.40
C ALA A 39 -16.68 -2.55 35.03
N LEU A 40 -16.38 -2.65 33.73
CA LEU A 40 -15.20 -3.35 33.20
C LEU A 40 -13.93 -2.54 33.52
N PRO A 41 -12.77 -3.19 33.68
CA PRO A 41 -11.52 -2.49 33.97
C PRO A 41 -11.21 -1.49 32.87
N SER A 42 -10.73 -0.32 33.30
CA SER A 42 -10.45 0.88 32.51
C SER A 42 -9.83 0.59 31.15
N THR A 43 -10.57 0.91 30.09
CA THR A 43 -10.08 1.06 28.73
C THR A 43 -8.83 1.94 28.77
N ILE A 44 -7.69 1.41 28.33
CA ILE A 44 -6.51 2.23 28.07
C ILE A 44 -6.93 3.27 27.04
N GLN A 45 -6.99 4.53 27.45
CA GLN A 45 -7.22 5.66 26.54
C GLN A 45 -5.96 5.77 25.68
N HIS A 46 -5.95 5.07 24.53
CA HIS A 46 -4.98 5.35 23.49
C HIS A 46 -5.12 6.83 23.11
N PRO A 47 -4.02 7.58 22.93
CA PRO A 47 -4.08 8.95 22.45
C PRO A 47 -4.98 9.02 21.23
N THR A 48 -5.94 9.95 21.24
CA THR A 48 -6.98 10.03 20.22
C THR A 48 -6.36 10.17 18.83
N ASN A 49 -6.49 9.13 18.01
CA ASN A 49 -6.24 9.19 16.58
C ASN A 49 -6.92 10.43 16.01
N SER A 50 -6.18 11.25 15.28
CA SER A 50 -6.67 12.53 14.77
C SER A 50 -6.51 12.62 13.26
N ILE A 51 -7.52 13.15 12.58
CA ILE A 51 -7.46 13.39 11.15
C ILE A 51 -6.47 14.53 10.90
N PHE A 52 -5.38 14.23 10.20
CA PHE A 52 -4.37 15.18 9.77
C PHE A 52 -4.79 15.89 8.46
N ALA A 53 -5.36 15.14 7.52
CA ALA A 53 -5.90 15.66 6.26
C ALA A 53 -7.12 14.85 5.82
N SER A 54 -8.03 15.47 5.09
CA SER A 54 -9.26 14.85 4.56
C SER A 54 -9.58 15.34 3.15
N GLY A 55 -10.55 14.75 2.46
CA GLY A 55 -10.92 15.17 1.09
C GLY A 55 -9.84 14.82 0.06
N LEU A 56 -9.28 13.63 0.19
CA LEU A 56 -8.34 13.01 -0.75
C LEU A 56 -9.07 11.98 -1.63
N ASN A 57 -8.60 11.81 -2.86
CA ASN A 57 -9.14 10.89 -3.85
C ASN A 57 -8.43 9.55 -3.76
N SER A 58 -8.91 8.67 -2.90
CA SER A 58 -8.36 7.32 -2.73
C SER A 58 -6.84 7.33 -2.43
N PRO A 59 -6.40 7.93 -1.31
CA PRO A 59 -4.99 7.98 -0.97
C PRO A 59 -4.47 6.56 -0.70
N THR A 60 -3.37 6.18 -1.34
CA THR A 60 -2.80 4.81 -1.28
C THR A 60 -1.42 4.79 -0.65
N GLY A 61 -0.50 5.62 -1.16
CA GLY A 61 0.85 5.76 -0.64
C GLY A 61 1.07 7.08 0.09
N ILE A 62 1.91 7.06 1.13
CA ILE A 62 2.36 8.27 1.82
C ILE A 62 3.87 8.20 2.08
N PHE A 63 4.56 9.32 1.85
CA PHE A 63 5.99 9.45 2.05
C PHE A 63 6.33 10.78 2.73
N ARG A 64 6.99 10.73 3.89
CA ARG A 64 7.46 11.95 4.57
C ARG A 64 8.63 12.57 3.80
N TYR A 65 8.56 13.86 3.57
CA TYR A 65 9.65 14.63 2.96
C TYR A 65 10.06 15.79 3.87
N GLN A 66 11.36 15.88 4.12
CA GLN A 66 11.94 16.97 4.89
C GLN A 66 13.29 17.38 4.26
N ARG A 67 13.35 18.59 3.70
CA ARG A 67 14.59 19.15 3.13
C ARG A 67 14.58 20.67 3.23
N GLY A 68 15.57 21.23 3.92
CA GLY A 68 15.63 22.67 4.18
C GLY A 68 14.37 23.13 4.92
N ASN A 69 13.66 24.12 4.35
CA ASN A 69 12.43 24.67 4.92
C ASN A 69 11.15 23.94 4.46
N VAL A 70 11.28 22.88 3.67
CA VAL A 70 10.13 22.10 3.19
C VAL A 70 9.97 20.87 4.09
N ASP A 71 8.86 20.79 4.82
CA ASP A 71 8.47 19.65 5.67
C ASP A 71 7.00 19.32 5.41
N GLY A 72 6.73 18.05 5.12
CA GLY A 72 5.39 17.56 4.84
C GLY A 72 5.39 16.12 4.34
N PHE A 73 4.32 15.79 3.61
CA PHE A 73 4.07 14.45 3.10
C PHE A 73 3.71 14.51 1.63
N PHE A 74 4.40 13.73 0.82
CA PHE A 74 3.87 13.35 -0.49
C PHE A 74 2.83 12.25 -0.27
N VAL A 75 1.70 12.36 -0.97
CA VAL A 75 0.61 11.41 -0.92
C VAL A 75 0.20 11.08 -2.35
N VAL A 76 0.15 9.79 -2.67
CA VAL A 76 -0.33 9.29 -3.95
C VAL A 76 -1.82 9.04 -3.80
N GLU A 77 -2.58 9.58 -4.73
CA GLU A 77 -4.01 9.40 -4.88
C GLU A 77 -4.24 8.60 -6.15
N THR A 78 -4.89 7.44 -6.02
CA THR A 78 -5.16 6.55 -7.15
C THR A 78 -6.09 7.21 -8.19
N GLY A 79 -6.91 8.17 -7.76
CA GLY A 79 -7.86 8.89 -8.61
C GLY A 79 -9.27 8.29 -8.57
N THR A 80 -10.10 8.65 -9.55
CA THR A 80 -11.48 8.14 -9.70
C THR A 80 -11.61 7.07 -10.79
N GLY A 81 -10.50 6.68 -11.43
CA GLY A 81 -10.49 5.76 -12.56
C GLY A 81 -10.68 6.43 -13.93
N ASN A 82 -10.49 7.75 -14.01
CA ASN A 82 -10.62 8.54 -15.24
C ASN A 82 -9.26 9.10 -15.71
N ASN A 83 -8.17 8.36 -15.46
CA ASN A 83 -6.78 8.82 -15.68
C ASN A 83 -6.46 10.14 -14.97
N ASP A 84 -6.95 10.26 -13.75
CA ASP A 84 -6.88 11.43 -12.89
C ASP A 84 -6.13 11.15 -11.57
N GLY A 85 -5.34 10.07 -11.54
CA GLY A 85 -4.45 9.80 -10.41
C GLY A 85 -3.44 10.93 -10.26
N ARG A 86 -3.00 11.20 -9.03
CA ARG A 86 -2.12 12.34 -8.74
C ARG A 86 -1.20 12.10 -7.56
N VAL A 87 -0.15 12.93 -7.48
CA VAL A 87 0.64 13.12 -6.27
C VAL A 87 0.37 14.51 -5.75
N ILE A 88 0.06 14.61 -4.47
CA ILE A 88 -0.05 15.86 -3.74
C ILE A 88 1.04 15.95 -2.69
N PHE A 89 1.46 17.17 -2.35
CA PHE A 89 2.28 17.46 -1.19
C PHE A 89 1.41 18.16 -0.14
N ILE A 90 1.45 17.68 1.09
CA ILE A 90 0.72 18.25 2.23
C ILE A 90 1.72 18.76 3.25
N ARG A 91 1.75 20.07 3.49
CA ARG A 91 2.57 20.69 4.53
C ARG A 91 2.10 20.28 5.93
N GLN A 92 2.95 20.47 6.94
CA GLN A 92 2.61 20.19 8.34
C GLN A 92 1.40 20.99 8.86
N ASP A 93 1.09 22.13 8.24
CA ASP A 93 -0.08 22.95 8.54
C ASP A 93 -1.39 22.46 7.85
N GLY A 94 -1.31 21.38 7.06
CA GLY A 94 -2.44 20.81 6.33
C GLY A 94 -2.66 21.40 4.93
N THR A 95 -1.90 22.41 4.52
CA THR A 95 -2.00 23.00 3.17
C THR A 95 -1.58 21.98 2.11
N LYS A 96 -2.39 21.83 1.06
CA LYS A 96 -2.20 20.84 0.00
C LYS A 96 -1.79 21.50 -1.31
N PHE A 97 -0.86 20.87 -2.01
CA PHE A 97 -0.34 21.31 -3.30
C PHE A 97 -0.37 20.13 -4.27
N PRO A 98 -1.07 20.21 -5.42
CA PRO A 98 -0.89 19.21 -6.47
C PRO A 98 0.53 19.33 -7.04
N VAL A 99 1.21 18.19 -7.16
CA VAL A 99 2.62 18.12 -7.62
C VAL A 99 2.71 17.41 -8.96
N ILE A 100 1.97 16.32 -9.12
CA ILE A 100 1.91 15.56 -10.38
C ILE A 100 0.45 15.20 -10.63
N THR A 101 -0.04 15.41 -11.84
CA THR A 101 -1.42 15.07 -12.24
C THR A 101 -1.47 14.11 -13.42
N ASP A 102 -2.67 13.62 -13.72
CA ASP A 102 -2.98 12.82 -14.90
C ASP A 102 -2.26 11.46 -14.95
N PHE A 103 -2.03 10.82 -13.79
CA PHE A 103 -1.60 9.43 -13.78
C PHE A 103 -2.70 8.51 -14.33
N PRO A 104 -2.33 7.48 -15.11
CA PRO A 104 -3.27 6.45 -15.53
C PRO A 104 -4.00 5.83 -14.35
N SER A 105 -5.32 5.74 -14.47
CA SER A 105 -6.21 5.11 -13.50
C SER A 105 -7.42 4.55 -14.23
N ARG A 106 -8.00 3.47 -13.72
CA ARG A 106 -9.20 2.85 -14.31
C ARG A 106 -10.11 2.25 -13.25
N VAL A 107 -11.39 2.15 -13.59
CA VAL A 107 -12.35 1.31 -12.85
C VAL A 107 -12.27 -0.11 -13.43
N ARG A 108 -12.00 -1.08 -12.58
CA ARG A 108 -12.05 -2.51 -12.91
C ARG A 108 -13.50 -2.98 -13.07
N PRO A 109 -13.75 -4.15 -13.69
CA PRO A 109 -15.09 -4.73 -13.78
C PRO A 109 -15.80 -4.94 -12.43
N ASP A 110 -15.05 -5.06 -11.34
CA ASP A 110 -15.54 -5.21 -9.96
C ASP A 110 -15.88 -3.88 -9.27
N GLY A 111 -15.70 -2.75 -9.96
CA GLY A 111 -15.93 -1.41 -9.42
C GLY A 111 -14.78 -0.85 -8.57
N ASN A 112 -13.70 -1.60 -8.36
CA ASN A 112 -12.51 -1.08 -7.69
C ASN A 112 -11.69 -0.19 -8.63
N ILE A 113 -11.01 0.79 -8.06
CA ILE A 113 -10.16 1.71 -8.80
C ILE A 113 -8.71 1.22 -8.72
N GLU A 114 -8.05 1.12 -9.86
CA GLU A 114 -6.61 0.90 -9.98
C GLU A 114 -5.93 2.16 -10.53
N GLY A 115 -4.67 2.37 -10.18
CA GLY A 115 -3.90 3.51 -10.65
C GLY A 115 -2.52 3.60 -9.97
N ALA A 116 -2.10 4.81 -9.67
CA ALA A 116 -0.91 5.04 -8.86
C ALA A 116 -1.12 4.54 -7.42
N THR A 117 -0.07 3.96 -6.82
CA THR A 117 -0.12 3.30 -5.51
C THR A 117 0.92 3.88 -4.54
N HIS A 118 2.06 3.21 -4.34
CA HIS A 118 3.05 3.61 -3.36
C HIS A 118 4.23 4.33 -4.02
N MET A 119 5.05 4.96 -3.18
CA MET A 119 6.21 5.70 -3.64
C MET A 119 7.37 5.56 -2.66
N GLY A 120 8.57 5.83 -3.16
CA GLY A 120 9.76 5.95 -2.33
C GLY A 120 10.68 7.03 -2.88
N SER A 121 11.57 7.53 -2.04
CA SER A 121 12.59 8.48 -2.47
C SER A 121 13.96 8.08 -1.95
N PRO A 122 14.82 7.47 -2.79
CA PRO A 122 16.19 7.20 -2.38
C PRO A 122 16.87 8.55 -2.13
N PHE A 123 17.30 8.79 -0.89
CA PHE A 123 18.02 10.01 -0.45
C PHE A 123 17.29 11.35 -0.67
N GLY A 124 15.97 11.34 -0.91
CA GLY A 124 15.21 12.59 -1.05
C GLY A 124 15.51 13.37 -2.35
N VAL A 125 16.13 12.74 -3.35
CA VAL A 125 16.49 13.41 -4.63
C VAL A 125 15.50 13.16 -5.75
N HIS A 126 14.90 11.97 -5.79
CA HIS A 126 13.85 11.64 -6.76
C HIS A 126 12.68 11.00 -6.03
N LEU A 127 11.46 11.37 -6.39
CA LEU A 127 10.28 10.64 -5.99
C LEU A 127 10.00 9.56 -7.05
N TRP A 128 9.98 8.30 -6.64
CA TRP A 128 9.67 7.16 -7.50
C TRP A 128 8.27 6.67 -7.18
N ILE A 129 7.39 6.59 -8.17
CA ILE A 129 5.96 6.33 -7.99
C ILE A 129 5.58 5.07 -8.76
N ALA A 130 4.98 4.10 -8.07
CA ALA A 130 4.40 2.92 -8.66
C ALA A 130 3.03 3.19 -9.28
N ASN A 131 2.77 2.62 -10.45
CA ASN A 131 1.44 2.61 -11.05
C ASN A 131 1.08 1.21 -11.54
N GLY A 132 0.05 0.64 -10.92
CA GLY A 132 -0.41 -0.72 -11.18
C GLY A 132 -1.13 -0.89 -12.52
N VAL A 133 -1.74 0.19 -13.07
CA VAL A 133 -2.47 0.13 -14.35
C VAL A 133 -1.52 0.14 -15.52
N SER A 134 -0.60 1.11 -15.54
CA SER A 134 0.35 1.24 -16.63
C SER A 134 1.50 0.24 -16.51
N GLY A 135 1.79 -0.26 -15.30
CA GLY A 135 2.96 -1.08 -15.04
C GLY A 135 4.26 -0.28 -15.24
N LEU A 136 4.20 1.02 -14.93
CA LEU A 136 5.32 1.93 -15.01
C LEU A 136 5.78 2.34 -13.62
N ILE A 137 7.07 2.63 -13.50
CA ILE A 137 7.62 3.41 -12.40
C ILE A 137 7.94 4.80 -12.91
N TYR A 138 7.30 5.83 -12.34
CA TYR A 138 7.56 7.22 -12.68
C TYR A 138 8.60 7.83 -11.76
N ARG A 139 9.35 8.82 -12.24
CA ARG A 139 10.42 9.50 -11.49
C ARG A 139 10.31 11.01 -11.62
N TYR A 140 10.09 11.68 -10.50
CA TYR A 140 10.03 13.14 -10.38
C TYR A 140 11.25 13.68 -9.63
N ASP A 141 11.83 14.77 -10.11
CA ASP A 141 13.00 15.40 -9.48
C ASP A 141 12.61 16.24 -8.27
N LEU A 142 13.27 16.00 -7.13
CA LEU A 142 13.08 16.74 -5.89
C LEU A 142 14.20 17.76 -5.63
N ILE A 143 15.18 17.89 -6.54
CA ILE A 143 16.21 18.92 -6.46
C ILE A 143 15.56 20.29 -6.69
N GLY A 144 15.65 21.16 -5.68
CA GLY A 144 15.01 22.47 -5.74
C GLY A 144 13.49 22.43 -5.66
N PHE A 145 12.91 21.32 -5.17
CA PHE A 145 11.46 21.19 -5.02
C PHE A 145 10.87 22.36 -4.24
N ASN A 146 9.87 23.00 -4.84
CA ASN A 146 9.00 23.99 -4.21
C ASN A 146 7.54 23.59 -4.53
N PRO A 147 6.72 23.30 -3.51
CA PRO A 147 5.32 22.92 -3.73
C PRO A 147 4.47 24.02 -4.39
N GLU A 148 4.94 25.27 -4.42
CA GLU A 148 4.24 26.40 -5.04
C GLU A 148 4.45 26.52 -6.55
N ASN A 149 5.33 25.71 -7.15
CA ASN A 149 5.60 25.74 -8.59
C ASN A 149 4.44 25.20 -9.44
N GLY A 150 3.39 24.66 -8.82
CA GLY A 150 2.27 24.02 -9.49
C GLY A 150 2.60 22.59 -9.96
N PRO A 151 1.59 21.85 -10.46
CA PRO A 151 1.77 20.48 -10.87
C PRO A 151 2.40 20.34 -12.25
N VAL A 152 3.14 19.26 -12.46
CA VAL A 152 3.51 18.73 -13.79
C VAL A 152 2.60 17.57 -14.17
N LYS A 153 2.56 17.19 -15.44
CA LYS A 153 1.81 15.99 -15.86
C LYS A 153 2.65 14.73 -15.71
N ALA A 154 2.00 13.60 -15.43
CA ALA A 154 2.66 12.29 -15.39
C ALA A 154 3.34 11.93 -16.73
N SER A 155 2.83 12.42 -17.86
CA SER A 155 3.43 12.24 -19.19
C SER A 155 4.70 13.09 -19.42
N GLU A 156 4.98 14.07 -18.57
CA GLU A 156 6.12 15.00 -18.71
C GLU A 156 7.32 14.56 -17.87
N ILE A 157 7.14 13.56 -16.99
CA ILE A 157 8.19 13.03 -16.14
C ILE A 157 8.71 11.71 -16.68
N PHE A 158 9.91 11.35 -16.25
CA PHE A 158 10.53 10.10 -16.70
C PHE A 158 9.72 8.89 -16.20
N SER A 159 9.61 7.84 -17.03
CA SER A 159 9.04 6.56 -16.64
C SER A 159 9.84 5.35 -17.14
N ASP A 160 9.94 4.29 -16.34
CA ASP A 160 10.45 2.97 -16.75
C ASP A 160 9.30 1.97 -16.90
N ASP A 161 9.32 1.17 -17.98
CA ASP A 161 8.34 0.11 -18.24
C ASP A 161 8.79 -1.23 -17.64
N ILE A 162 8.30 -1.51 -16.43
CA ILE A 162 8.61 -2.76 -15.72
C ILE A 162 7.68 -3.88 -16.20
N ARG A 163 6.44 -3.56 -16.57
CA ARG A 163 5.48 -4.54 -17.09
C ARG A 163 6.02 -5.25 -18.33
N ALA A 164 6.63 -4.52 -19.26
CA ALA A 164 7.25 -5.14 -20.43
C ALA A 164 8.30 -6.20 -20.08
N PHE A 165 9.04 -6.02 -18.98
CA PHE A 165 9.97 -7.04 -18.48
C PHE A 165 9.22 -8.22 -17.85
N VAL A 166 8.25 -7.96 -16.99
CA VAL A 166 7.46 -9.00 -16.31
C VAL A 166 6.78 -9.93 -17.33
N LEU A 167 6.14 -9.38 -18.36
CA LEU A 167 5.47 -10.18 -19.40
C LEU A 167 6.45 -11.03 -20.21
N LYS A 168 7.70 -10.59 -20.39
CA LYS A 168 8.74 -11.35 -21.10
C LYS A 168 9.45 -12.38 -20.22
N SER A 169 9.34 -12.26 -18.91
CA SER A 169 10.08 -13.10 -17.95
C SER A 169 9.50 -14.51 -17.78
N GLY A 170 8.28 -14.76 -18.26
CA GLY A 170 7.56 -16.02 -18.04
C GLY A 170 7.08 -16.20 -16.59
N LEU A 171 7.08 -15.13 -15.78
CA LEU A 171 6.53 -15.15 -14.42
C LEU A 171 5.01 -15.31 -14.41
N VAL A 172 4.36 -14.81 -15.46
CA VAL A 172 2.91 -14.69 -15.64
C VAL A 172 2.47 -15.42 -16.89
N ASN A 173 1.22 -15.87 -16.90
CA ASN A 173 0.61 -16.56 -18.03
C ASN A 173 -0.28 -15.63 -18.87
N ASP A 174 -0.71 -14.50 -18.31
CA ASP A 174 -1.50 -13.47 -18.99
C ASP A 174 -0.77 -12.11 -19.00
N ALA A 175 -0.89 -11.40 -20.12
CA ALA A 175 -0.45 -10.03 -20.28
C ALA A 175 -1.10 -9.04 -19.28
N SER A 176 -2.22 -9.42 -18.66
CA SER A 176 -2.92 -8.62 -17.65
C SER A 176 -2.37 -8.77 -16.22
N GLU A 177 -1.52 -9.77 -15.96
CA GLU A 177 -1.05 -10.18 -14.63
C GLU A 177 0.16 -9.36 -14.11
N SER A 178 0.39 -8.14 -14.58
CA SER A 178 1.38 -7.24 -13.98
C SER A 178 0.68 -6.09 -13.27
N ASN A 179 0.98 -5.92 -12.00
CA ASN A 179 0.44 -4.87 -11.14
C ASN A 179 1.53 -4.41 -10.17
N ILE A 180 2.26 -3.37 -10.57
CA ILE A 180 3.30 -2.78 -9.72
C ILE A 180 2.63 -2.03 -8.58
N TYR A 181 2.94 -2.44 -7.36
CA TYR A 181 2.23 -1.96 -6.18
C TYR A 181 3.11 -1.11 -5.28
N ASN A 182 4.34 -1.53 -5.00
CA ASN A 182 5.22 -0.84 -4.06
C ASN A 182 6.69 -1.00 -4.45
N LEU A 183 7.57 -0.23 -3.81
CA LEU A 183 9.00 -0.32 -4.04
C LEU A 183 9.83 0.15 -2.86
N THR A 184 11.05 -0.37 -2.75
CA THR A 184 12.07 0.11 -1.82
C THR A 184 13.45 0.13 -2.49
N PHE A 185 14.46 0.62 -1.77
CA PHE A 185 15.82 0.77 -2.29
C PHE A 185 16.86 0.16 -1.35
N ASP A 186 17.92 -0.41 -1.93
CA ASP A 186 19.10 -0.76 -1.16
C ASP A 186 20.10 0.42 -1.07
N PHE A 187 21.18 0.22 -0.30
CA PHE A 187 22.25 1.21 -0.14
C PHE A 187 23.06 1.47 -1.43
N ARG A 188 22.87 0.66 -2.48
CA ARG A 188 23.49 0.80 -3.80
C ARG A 188 22.52 1.40 -4.82
N PHE A 189 21.39 1.95 -4.37
CA PHE A 189 20.38 2.58 -5.21
C PHE A 189 19.72 1.63 -6.22
N ASN A 190 19.76 0.33 -5.97
CA ASN A 190 18.91 -0.60 -6.72
C ASN A 190 17.48 -0.49 -6.19
N ALA A 191 16.51 -0.40 -7.09
CA ALA A 191 15.10 -0.46 -6.71
C ALA A 191 14.64 -1.91 -6.65
N TYR A 192 13.81 -2.22 -5.65
CA TYR A 192 13.17 -3.51 -5.45
C TYR A 192 11.67 -3.27 -5.50
N ILE A 193 11.05 -3.75 -6.56
CA ILE A 193 9.71 -3.38 -7.00
C ILE A 193 8.81 -4.60 -6.78
N VAL A 194 7.76 -4.41 -6.00
CA VAL A 194 6.70 -5.40 -5.81
C VAL A 194 5.80 -5.36 -7.03
N ASP A 195 5.69 -6.49 -7.73
CA ASP A 195 4.63 -6.72 -8.70
C ASP A 195 3.66 -7.76 -8.11
N SER A 196 2.51 -7.27 -7.65
CA SER A 196 1.46 -8.06 -6.99
C SER A 196 0.84 -9.07 -7.94
N GLY A 197 0.69 -8.71 -9.22
CA GLY A 197 0.11 -9.62 -10.22
C GLY A 197 1.07 -10.75 -10.58
N ALA A 198 2.37 -10.46 -10.63
CA ALA A 198 3.39 -11.46 -10.94
C ALA A 198 3.82 -12.32 -9.74
N ASN A 199 3.28 -12.04 -8.55
CA ASN A 199 3.69 -12.66 -7.29
C ASN A 199 5.22 -12.63 -7.07
N ALA A 200 5.86 -11.52 -7.45
CA ALA A 200 7.31 -11.43 -7.55
C ALA A 200 7.85 -10.05 -7.13
N ILE A 201 9.14 -10.04 -6.80
CA ILE A 201 9.93 -8.84 -6.59
C ILE A 201 10.89 -8.69 -7.76
N ILE A 202 10.80 -7.56 -8.46
CA ILE A 202 11.67 -7.19 -9.58
C ILE A 202 12.76 -6.27 -9.06
N LYS A 203 14.02 -6.60 -9.34
CA LYS A 203 15.14 -5.71 -9.09
C LYS A 203 15.43 -4.88 -10.33
N ARG A 204 15.51 -3.57 -10.16
CA ARG A 204 16.08 -2.64 -11.13
C ARG A 204 17.43 -2.16 -10.61
N SER A 205 18.50 -2.39 -11.36
CA SER A 205 19.81 -1.85 -11.00
C SER A 205 19.83 -0.32 -11.08
N LEU A 206 20.82 0.33 -10.46
CA LEU A 206 21.03 1.78 -10.62
C LEU A 206 21.10 2.18 -12.11
N HIS A 207 21.67 1.32 -12.96
CA HIS A 207 21.81 1.54 -14.40
C HIS A 207 20.56 1.15 -15.22
N GLY A 208 19.50 0.65 -14.59
CA GLY A 208 18.24 0.32 -15.25
C GLY A 208 18.09 -1.12 -15.72
N GLU A 209 19.03 -2.00 -15.38
CA GLU A 209 18.92 -3.42 -15.71
C GLU A 209 17.86 -4.09 -14.84
N LEU A 210 16.95 -4.84 -15.45
CA LEU A 210 15.88 -5.54 -14.76
C LEU A 210 16.21 -7.02 -14.57
N SER A 211 15.91 -7.55 -13.38
CA SER A 211 16.01 -8.97 -13.07
C SER A 211 14.96 -9.39 -12.04
N VAL A 212 14.60 -10.67 -12.02
CA VAL A 212 13.74 -11.21 -10.95
C VAL A 212 14.60 -11.37 -9.69
N PHE A 213 14.24 -10.68 -8.63
CA PHE A 213 14.90 -10.82 -7.33
C PHE A 213 14.37 -12.03 -6.57
N ALA A 214 13.05 -12.16 -6.49
CA ALA A 214 12.37 -13.25 -5.81
C ALA A 214 11.02 -13.54 -6.49
N LYS A 215 10.65 -14.82 -6.55
CA LYS A 215 9.28 -15.25 -6.79
C LYS A 215 8.75 -15.84 -5.49
N LEU A 216 7.58 -15.39 -5.05
CA LEU A 216 7.00 -15.87 -3.80
C LEU A 216 6.20 -17.16 -4.06
N PRO A 217 6.31 -18.16 -3.19
CA PRO A 217 5.53 -19.37 -3.31
C PRO A 217 4.05 -19.09 -3.00
N SER A 218 3.17 -19.91 -3.56
CA SER A 218 1.77 -19.98 -3.14
C SER A 218 1.67 -20.34 -1.65
N VAL A 219 0.57 -19.94 -1.03
CA VAL A 219 0.29 -20.21 0.38
C VAL A 219 -0.85 -21.24 0.50
N PRO A 220 -0.78 -22.19 1.45
CA PRO A 220 -1.84 -23.17 1.63
C PRO A 220 -3.21 -22.52 1.84
N ASN A 221 -4.22 -23.03 1.15
CA ASN A 221 -5.60 -22.57 1.33
C ASN A 221 -6.20 -23.19 2.61
N PRO A 222 -6.54 -22.39 3.65
CA PRO A 222 -7.09 -22.94 4.89
C PRO A 222 -8.44 -23.64 4.72
N SER A 223 -9.17 -23.31 3.65
CA SER A 223 -10.47 -23.92 3.33
C SER A 223 -10.34 -25.19 2.47
N GLY A 224 -9.11 -25.59 2.14
CA GLY A 224 -8.83 -26.66 1.18
C GLY A 224 -8.96 -26.22 -0.29
N GLY A 225 -8.55 -27.09 -1.22
CA GLY A 225 -8.50 -26.78 -2.65
C GLY A 225 -7.11 -26.36 -3.13
N ASP A 226 -7.05 -25.58 -4.21
CA ASP A 226 -5.80 -25.05 -4.75
C ASP A 226 -5.18 -24.03 -3.79
N ASP A 227 -3.84 -23.99 -3.76
CA ASP A 227 -3.09 -23.01 -2.98
C ASP A 227 -3.41 -21.58 -3.45
N LEU A 228 -3.42 -20.65 -2.50
CA LEU A 228 -3.66 -19.24 -2.78
C LEU A 228 -2.39 -18.58 -3.31
N GLU A 229 -2.53 -17.67 -4.26
CA GLU A 229 -1.43 -16.80 -4.64
C GLU A 229 -1.10 -15.81 -3.50
N PRO A 230 0.17 -15.49 -3.24
CA PRO A 230 0.54 -14.65 -2.09
C PRO A 230 0.13 -13.18 -2.26
N VAL A 231 0.19 -12.64 -3.47
CA VAL A 231 -0.10 -11.22 -3.77
C VAL A 231 0.75 -10.28 -2.88
N PRO A 232 2.06 -10.12 -3.16
CA PRO A 232 2.91 -9.23 -2.38
C PRO A 232 2.45 -7.77 -2.52
N THR A 233 2.56 -6.98 -1.45
CA THR A 233 2.02 -5.60 -1.39
C THR A 233 3.02 -4.59 -0.83
N GLY A 234 3.55 -4.81 0.37
CA GLY A 234 4.53 -3.94 1.00
C GLY A 234 5.96 -4.46 0.84
N ILE A 235 6.95 -3.57 0.74
CA ILE A 235 8.36 -3.95 0.80
C ILE A 235 9.21 -2.90 1.52
N VAL A 236 10.06 -3.35 2.44
CA VAL A 236 11.08 -2.49 3.08
C VAL A 236 12.42 -3.21 3.21
N TYR A 237 13.51 -2.44 3.22
CA TYR A 237 14.86 -2.93 3.41
C TYR A 237 15.44 -2.41 4.74
N ASP A 238 16.04 -3.30 5.54
CA ASP A 238 16.61 -2.92 6.85
C ASP A 238 18.12 -2.64 6.84
N GLY A 239 18.78 -2.83 5.69
CA GLY A 239 20.25 -2.82 5.57
C GLY A 239 20.86 -4.21 5.36
N ARG A 240 20.09 -5.28 5.51
CA ARG A 240 20.53 -6.67 5.37
C ARG A 240 19.49 -7.57 4.71
N TYR A 241 18.23 -7.42 5.07
CA TYR A 241 17.09 -8.21 4.63
C TYR A 241 16.01 -7.32 4.02
N TRP A 242 15.24 -7.91 3.12
CA TRP A 242 14.00 -7.34 2.62
C TRP A 242 12.85 -7.99 3.36
N TYR A 243 11.89 -7.19 3.78
CA TYR A 243 10.64 -7.64 4.37
C TYR A 243 9.54 -7.32 3.38
N VAL A 244 8.79 -8.35 2.98
CA VAL A 244 7.71 -8.26 2.00
C VAL A 244 6.42 -8.67 2.68
N SER A 245 5.38 -7.85 2.60
CA SER A 245 4.06 -8.28 3.07
C SER A 245 3.26 -8.92 1.95
N THR A 246 2.37 -9.84 2.31
CA THR A 246 1.43 -10.49 1.40
C THR A 246 0.00 -10.16 1.80
N PHE A 247 -0.84 -9.86 0.81
CA PHE A 247 -2.25 -9.60 1.05
C PHE A 247 -2.97 -10.90 1.42
N LEU A 248 -2.84 -11.93 0.58
CA LEU A 248 -3.36 -13.26 0.86
C LEU A 248 -2.39 -14.03 1.74
N GLY A 249 -2.94 -14.79 2.69
CA GLY A 249 -2.19 -15.45 3.75
C GLY A 249 -1.70 -14.53 4.88
N GLY A 250 -1.68 -13.21 4.67
CA GLY A 250 -1.35 -12.23 5.71
C GLY A 250 0.01 -12.49 6.35
N GLN A 251 1.07 -12.49 5.53
CA GLN A 251 2.42 -12.83 5.97
C GLN A 251 3.37 -11.66 5.81
N VAL A 252 4.43 -11.65 6.63
CA VAL A 252 5.66 -10.89 6.39
C VAL A 252 6.77 -11.88 6.09
N ILE A 253 7.26 -11.85 4.85
CA ILE A 253 8.31 -12.72 4.33
C ILE A 253 9.64 -11.98 4.38
N GLN A 254 10.63 -12.58 5.01
CA GLN A 254 11.99 -12.06 5.07
C GLN A 254 12.84 -12.71 3.97
N LEU A 255 13.45 -11.90 3.13
CA LEU A 255 14.35 -12.31 2.05
C LEU A 255 15.79 -11.88 2.33
N ASP A 256 16.76 -12.75 2.03
CA ASP A 256 18.18 -12.41 2.04
C ASP A 256 18.61 -11.62 0.78
N TYR A 257 19.90 -11.28 0.69
CA TYR A 257 20.47 -10.52 -0.43
C TYR A 257 20.44 -11.24 -1.79
N ARG A 258 20.04 -12.50 -1.83
CA ARG A 258 19.84 -13.30 -3.05
C ARG A 258 18.35 -13.50 -3.36
N GLY A 259 17.46 -12.89 -2.58
CA GLY A 259 16.01 -13.06 -2.73
C GLY A 259 15.50 -14.40 -2.20
N LYS A 260 16.30 -15.12 -1.39
CA LYS A 260 15.86 -16.37 -0.77
C LYS A 260 15.08 -16.07 0.50
N ILE A 261 13.94 -16.77 0.67
CA ILE A 261 13.16 -16.74 1.92
C ILE A 261 14.00 -17.34 3.04
N VAL A 262 14.18 -16.58 4.11
CA VAL A 262 14.90 -17.00 5.33
C VAL A 262 14.00 -17.07 6.56
N ASN A 263 12.88 -16.36 6.55
CA ASN A 263 11.88 -16.39 7.60
C ASN A 263 10.50 -15.97 7.05
N THR A 264 9.43 -16.44 7.69
CA THR A 264 8.06 -16.03 7.40
C THR A 264 7.32 -15.86 8.71
N GLN A 265 6.74 -14.68 8.93
CA GLN A 265 5.85 -14.41 10.04
C GLN A 265 4.41 -14.38 9.56
N SER A 266 3.55 -15.17 10.20
CA SER A 266 2.12 -15.29 9.89
C SER A 266 1.27 -14.68 11.01
N GLY A 267 -0.05 -14.69 10.83
CA GLY A 267 -1.02 -14.21 11.83
C GLY A 267 -1.51 -12.78 11.59
N TYR A 268 -1.15 -12.19 10.45
CA TYR A 268 -1.74 -10.93 9.99
C TYR A 268 -2.94 -11.19 9.07
N THR A 269 -3.68 -10.13 8.76
CA THR A 269 -4.83 -10.19 7.85
C THR A 269 -4.71 -9.09 6.80
N GLY A 270 -4.71 -9.46 5.52
CA GLY A 270 -4.79 -8.51 4.41
C GLY A 270 -3.73 -7.41 4.45
N LEU A 271 -2.44 -7.75 4.61
CA LEU A 271 -1.40 -6.71 4.67
C LEU A 271 -1.27 -6.01 3.31
N VAL A 272 -1.27 -4.68 3.31
CA VAL A 272 -1.16 -3.85 2.10
C VAL A 272 0.07 -2.96 2.09
N ASP A 273 0.72 -2.72 3.23
CA ASP A 273 1.93 -1.92 3.28
C ASP A 273 2.81 -2.30 4.48
N LEU A 274 4.09 -1.99 4.36
CA LEU A 274 5.08 -2.08 5.42
C LEU A 274 5.84 -0.77 5.53
N ALA A 275 6.11 -0.35 6.75
CA ALA A 275 6.99 0.78 7.01
C ALA A 275 8.01 0.45 8.11
N ARG A 276 9.20 1.06 8.03
CA ARG A 276 10.25 0.87 9.03
C ARG A 276 10.35 2.07 9.95
N ARG A 277 10.15 1.87 11.25
CA ARG A 277 10.30 2.91 12.27
C ARG A 277 11.77 3.27 12.50
N PRO A 278 12.07 4.46 13.06
CA PRO A 278 13.44 4.86 13.36
C PRO A 278 14.21 3.89 14.27
N ASN A 279 13.51 3.16 15.15
CA ASN A 279 14.09 2.11 16.01
C ASN A 279 14.35 0.78 15.28
N GLY A 280 14.15 0.73 13.97
CA GLY A 280 14.37 -0.44 13.12
C GLY A 280 13.21 -1.45 13.09
N LYS A 281 12.17 -1.29 13.93
CA LYS A 281 11.00 -2.17 13.96
C LYS A 281 10.04 -1.89 12.81
N LEU A 282 9.31 -2.92 12.40
CA LEU A 282 8.29 -2.81 11.35
C LEU A 282 6.96 -2.29 11.88
N LEU A 283 6.28 -1.54 11.03
CA LEU A 283 4.84 -1.32 11.03
C LEU A 283 4.25 -2.06 9.84
N GLY A 284 3.08 -2.67 10.03
CA GLY A 284 2.28 -3.27 8.97
C GLY A 284 0.89 -2.64 8.93
N VAL A 285 0.37 -2.45 7.72
CA VAL A 285 -0.98 -1.95 7.49
C VAL A 285 -1.87 -3.11 7.08
N GLN A 286 -2.85 -3.44 7.92
CA GLN A 286 -3.88 -4.45 7.64
C GLN A 286 -5.09 -3.76 7.02
N PHE A 287 -5.41 -4.10 5.78
CA PHE A 287 -6.49 -3.48 5.02
C PHE A 287 -7.88 -3.73 5.63
N GLY A 288 -8.06 -4.88 6.27
CA GLY A 288 -9.29 -5.30 6.92
C GLY A 288 -9.40 -6.81 7.01
N GLU A 289 -10.34 -7.27 7.83
CA GLU A 289 -10.75 -8.67 7.88
C GLU A 289 -11.32 -9.11 6.53
N LEU A 290 -10.90 -10.28 6.04
CA LEU A 290 -11.37 -10.82 4.77
C LEU A 290 -12.66 -11.62 5.00
N GLY A 291 -13.80 -11.02 4.65
CA GLY A 291 -15.09 -11.70 4.63
C GLY A 291 -15.35 -12.45 3.32
N GLN A 292 -16.52 -13.10 3.21
CA GLN A 292 -16.93 -13.84 2.02
C GLN A 292 -16.89 -13.00 0.73
N PHE A 293 -17.23 -11.70 0.84
CA PHE A 293 -17.32 -10.77 -0.28
C PHE A 293 -16.11 -9.83 -0.37
N GLY A 294 -15.03 -10.16 0.34
CA GLY A 294 -13.82 -9.36 0.42
C GLY A 294 -13.68 -8.61 1.75
N PRO A 295 -12.76 -7.62 1.81
CA PRO A 295 -12.42 -6.89 3.02
C PRO A 295 -13.62 -6.18 3.64
N LEU A 296 -13.77 -6.31 4.95
CA LEU A 296 -14.84 -5.68 5.71
C LEU A 296 -14.46 -4.23 6.08
N PRO A 297 -15.37 -3.25 5.90
CA PRO A 297 -15.11 -1.87 6.31
C PRO A 297 -14.88 -1.77 7.82
N ASN A 298 -14.10 -0.77 8.25
CA ASN A 298 -13.81 -0.49 9.67
C ASN A 298 -13.23 -1.68 10.45
N THR A 299 -12.53 -2.60 9.79
CA THR A 299 -11.82 -3.72 10.45
C THR A 299 -10.30 -3.66 10.24
N GLY A 300 -9.82 -2.64 9.54
CA GLY A 300 -8.39 -2.44 9.30
C GLY A 300 -7.64 -2.01 10.56
N ALA A 301 -6.33 -2.19 10.52
CA ALA A 301 -5.47 -1.91 11.66
C ALA A 301 -4.06 -1.46 11.25
N LEU A 302 -3.43 -0.71 12.16
CA LEU A 302 -1.98 -0.49 12.16
C LEU A 302 -1.36 -1.39 13.22
N VAL A 303 -0.48 -2.28 12.81
CA VAL A 303 0.17 -3.28 13.67
C VAL A 303 1.69 -3.14 13.60
N GLY A 304 2.40 -3.73 14.55
CA GLY A 304 3.85 -3.84 14.48
C GLY A 304 4.45 -4.47 15.74
N GLU A 305 5.76 -4.36 15.90
CA GLU A 305 6.47 -4.91 17.06
C GLU A 305 6.91 -3.82 18.04
N THR A 306 6.73 -4.04 19.34
CA THR A 306 7.38 -3.28 20.42
C THR A 306 8.47 -4.10 21.11
N THR A 307 9.05 -3.55 22.18
CA THR A 307 9.97 -4.29 23.05
C THR A 307 9.29 -5.43 23.80
N GLN A 308 7.97 -5.40 23.93
CA GLN A 308 7.15 -6.37 24.64
C GLN A 308 6.55 -7.45 23.72
N GLY A 309 6.64 -7.27 22.40
CA GLY A 309 6.11 -8.19 21.40
C GLY A 309 5.26 -7.50 20.34
N PRO A 310 4.48 -8.27 19.56
CA PRO A 310 3.53 -7.71 18.61
C PRO A 310 2.46 -6.85 19.32
N GLN A 311 2.08 -5.74 18.69
CA GLN A 311 1.08 -4.80 19.19
C GLN A 311 0.22 -4.26 18.04
N THR A 312 -1.06 -4.05 18.33
CA THR A 312 -1.96 -3.25 17.51
C THR A 312 -1.94 -1.82 18.03
N PHE A 313 -1.49 -0.86 17.21
CA PHE A 313 -1.43 0.56 17.57
C PHE A 313 -2.76 1.27 17.31
N ALA A 314 -3.49 0.82 16.29
CA ALA A 314 -4.84 1.26 16.01
C ALA A 314 -5.64 0.14 15.35
N SER A 315 -6.93 0.08 15.65
CA SER A 315 -7.91 -0.81 15.04
C SER A 315 -9.13 0.00 14.60
N GLY A 316 -10.05 -0.64 13.87
CA GLY A 316 -11.27 0.02 13.41
C GLY A 316 -11.04 0.97 12.23
N LEU A 317 -9.88 0.91 11.59
CA LEU A 317 -9.55 1.76 10.45
C LEU A 317 -10.35 1.33 9.23
N ASN A 318 -10.90 2.28 8.48
CA ASN A 318 -11.62 1.98 7.25
C ASN A 318 -10.66 1.87 6.08
N PHE A 319 -10.37 0.64 5.63
CA PHE A 319 -9.51 0.36 4.47
C PHE A 319 -8.18 1.16 4.46
N PRO A 320 -7.36 1.07 5.53
CA PRO A 320 -6.07 1.75 5.54
C PRO A 320 -5.17 1.18 4.45
N SER A 321 -4.45 2.02 3.72
CA SER A 321 -3.78 1.66 2.46
C SER A 321 -2.27 1.84 2.48
N GLY A 322 -1.75 2.70 3.34
CA GLY A 322 -0.34 3.00 3.45
C GLY A 322 -0.01 3.69 4.76
N ALA A 323 1.25 3.59 5.18
CA ALA A 323 1.70 4.24 6.40
C ALA A 323 3.13 4.77 6.28
N THR A 324 3.40 5.89 6.95
CA THR A 324 4.76 6.39 7.11
C THR A 324 5.01 6.81 8.57
N PRO A 325 6.16 6.46 9.17
CA PRO A 325 6.49 6.91 10.51
C PRO A 325 6.66 8.44 10.55
N PHE A 326 6.21 9.03 11.65
CA PHE A 326 6.36 10.45 11.95
C PHE A 326 7.03 10.60 13.31
N GLY A 327 8.34 10.82 13.30
CA GLY A 327 9.14 10.78 14.53
C GLY A 327 9.24 9.36 15.11
N SER A 328 9.49 9.24 16.42
CA SER A 328 9.69 7.94 17.08
C SER A 328 8.38 7.27 17.51
N ASN A 329 7.32 8.06 17.74
CA ASN A 329 6.12 7.62 18.47
C ASN A 329 4.83 7.85 17.68
N GLN A 330 4.89 8.27 16.42
CA GLN A 330 3.69 8.48 15.61
C GLN A 330 3.84 7.88 14.23
N ALA A 331 2.70 7.61 13.60
CA ALA A 331 2.60 7.27 12.19
C ALA A 331 1.48 8.08 11.54
N MET A 332 1.64 8.40 10.25
CA MET A 332 0.55 8.85 9.40
C MET A 332 0.05 7.66 8.60
N VAL A 333 -1.27 7.45 8.57
CA VAL A 333 -1.91 6.33 7.87
C VAL A 333 -2.96 6.86 6.91
N THR A 334 -2.88 6.47 5.64
CA THR A 334 -3.89 6.81 4.63
C THR A 334 -5.09 5.86 4.74
N SER A 335 -6.31 6.39 4.60
CA SER A 335 -7.53 5.59 4.41
C SER A 335 -8.02 5.74 2.99
N LEU A 336 -8.10 4.61 2.27
CA LEU A 336 -8.47 4.58 0.87
C LEU A 336 -9.89 5.12 0.64
N ARG A 337 -10.87 4.64 1.42
CA ARG A 337 -12.28 4.98 1.19
C ARG A 337 -12.71 6.26 1.88
N ASP A 338 -12.10 6.61 3.02
CA ASP A 338 -12.46 7.85 3.72
C ASP A 338 -11.82 9.08 3.07
N GLY A 339 -10.78 8.89 2.25
CA GLY A 339 -10.06 10.01 1.66
C GLY A 339 -9.32 10.83 2.71
N THR A 340 -8.77 10.17 3.74
CA THR A 340 -8.14 10.82 4.89
C THR A 340 -6.72 10.33 5.14
N ILE A 341 -6.00 11.12 5.94
CA ILE A 341 -4.76 10.73 6.60
C ILE A 341 -4.98 10.90 8.08
N THR A 342 -4.77 9.83 8.84
CA THR A 342 -4.93 9.81 10.29
C THR A 342 -3.56 9.74 10.94
N ARG A 343 -3.32 10.60 11.93
CA ARG A 343 -2.18 10.54 12.83
C ARG A 343 -2.49 9.55 13.94
N ILE A 344 -1.62 8.56 14.10
CA ILE A 344 -1.75 7.46 15.07
C ILE A 344 -0.56 7.50 16.03
N ASP A 345 -0.83 7.36 17.33
CA ASP A 345 0.19 7.21 18.35
C ASP A 345 0.67 5.76 18.44
N LEU A 346 1.96 5.56 18.67
CA LEU A 346 2.63 4.26 18.72
C LEU A 346 3.05 3.86 20.14
N GLN A 347 2.62 4.58 21.17
CA GLN A 347 2.87 4.26 22.58
C GLN A 347 1.83 3.33 23.20
#